data_AF-A0A842MSI6-F1
#
_entry.id   AF-A0A842MSI6-F1
#
_cell.length_a   1.000
_cell.length_b   1.000
_cell.length_c   1.000
_cell.angle_alpha   90.00
_cell.angle_beta   90.00
_cell.angle_gamma   90.00
#
_symmetry.space_group_name_H-M   'P 1'
#
loop_
_entity.id
_entity.type
_entity.pdbx_description
1 polymer ?
#
loop_
_entity_poly.entity_id
_entity_poly.type
_entity_poly.pdbx_seq_one_letter_code
_entity_poly.pdbx_strand_id
1 'polypeptide(L)'
;MADRKSWRCIKLGNNYVKALKCRECGSEYPPSKAYVCQHCLGPLEVTYAISSIKISRENFLGRPKSIWRYHELLPLNGKSSTVNLEAGYTPLRRCNRLAKVLGLKTLYVKDDTVNPTGSFKDRPAAVAVLKAIEFKAEAVGCASTGNLAAAIAAHAAKA
;
A
#
# COMPACT_ATOMS: atom_id res chain seq x y z
N MET A 1 29.87 4.32 -8.59
CA MET A 1 28.88 3.34 -9.09
C MET A 1 28.85 2.17 -8.11
N ALA A 2 27.87 2.12 -7.22
CA ALA A 2 27.76 1.02 -6.26
C ALA A 2 27.33 -0.27 -7.00
N ASP A 3 28.04 -1.36 -6.73
CA ASP A 3 27.86 -2.66 -7.37
C ASP A 3 26.47 -3.24 -7.06
N ARG A 4 25.66 -3.45 -8.12
CA ARG A 4 24.32 -4.07 -8.08
C ARG A 4 24.30 -5.47 -7.46
N LYS A 5 25.45 -6.15 -7.33
CA LYS A 5 25.54 -7.47 -6.70
C LYS A 5 25.61 -7.42 -5.16
N SER A 6 25.78 -6.25 -4.57
CA SER A 6 25.93 -6.07 -3.12
C SER A 6 24.65 -5.70 -2.38
N TRP A 7 23.53 -5.46 -3.09
CA TRP A 7 22.20 -5.46 -2.51
C TRP A 7 21.86 -6.91 -2.13
N ARG A 8 22.52 -7.44 -1.09
CA ARG A 8 21.96 -8.56 -0.34
C ARG A 8 20.58 -8.07 0.02
N CYS A 9 19.53 -8.71 -0.54
CA CYS A 9 18.18 -8.57 -0.03
C CYS A 9 18.35 -8.54 1.48
N ILE A 10 18.06 -7.40 2.11
CA ILE A 10 17.91 -7.43 3.56
C ILE A 10 16.85 -8.52 3.71
N LYS A 11 17.21 -9.67 4.28
CA LYS A 11 16.28 -10.77 4.53
C LYS A 11 15.34 -10.29 5.64
N LEU A 12 14.57 -9.27 5.30
CA LEU A 12 13.42 -8.79 6.03
C LEU A 12 12.35 -9.81 5.68
N GLY A 13 11.92 -10.58 6.67
CA GLY A 13 11.07 -11.75 6.49
C GLY A 13 9.93 -11.50 5.50
N ASN A 14 9.78 -12.42 4.54
CA ASN A 14 8.64 -12.52 3.65
C ASN A 14 8.29 -11.29 2.78
N ASN A 15 9.25 -10.40 2.47
CA ASN A 15 8.95 -9.25 1.62
C ASN A 15 9.49 -9.43 0.18
N TYR A 16 8.59 -9.44 -0.80
CA TYR A 16 8.92 -9.58 -2.22
C TYR A 16 9.45 -8.29 -2.86
N VAL A 17 9.63 -7.22 -2.06
CA VAL A 17 10.22 -5.96 -2.51
C VAL A 17 11.69 -6.15 -2.91
N LYS A 18 12.03 -5.74 -4.14
CA LYS A 18 13.40 -5.80 -4.69
C LYS A 18 14.17 -4.51 -4.47
N ALA A 19 13.60 -3.40 -4.90
CA ALA A 19 14.24 -2.09 -4.94
C ALA A 19 13.19 -0.98 -4.96
N LEU A 20 13.64 0.25 -4.76
CA LEU A 20 12.92 1.45 -5.15
C LEU A 20 13.41 1.88 -6.53
N LYS A 21 12.52 2.27 -7.43
CA LYS A 21 12.87 2.71 -8.79
C LYS A 21 12.22 4.05 -9.09
N CYS A 22 13.01 4.99 -9.58
CA CYS A 22 12.46 6.26 -10.03
C CYS A 22 11.56 6.05 -11.25
N ARG A 23 10.35 6.60 -11.19
CA ARG A 23 9.40 6.56 -12.30
C ARG A 23 9.90 7.29 -13.55
N GLU A 24 10.66 8.36 -13.36
CA GLU A 24 11.08 9.26 -14.45
C GLU A 24 12.38 8.79 -15.13
N CYS A 25 13.46 8.62 -14.36
CA CYS A 25 14.79 8.30 -14.93
C CYS A 25 15.18 6.83 -14.80
N GLY A 26 14.37 6.01 -14.11
CA GLY A 26 14.64 4.59 -13.92
C GLY A 26 15.78 4.25 -12.95
N SER A 27 16.39 5.23 -12.28
CA SER A 27 17.42 5.00 -11.26
C SER A 27 16.89 4.11 -10.14
N GLU A 28 17.70 3.14 -9.72
CA GLU A 28 17.36 2.16 -8.69
C GLU A 28 18.06 2.48 -7.37
N TYR A 29 17.33 2.24 -6.28
CA TYR A 29 17.70 2.55 -4.91
C TYR A 29 17.38 1.36 -4.00
N PRO A 30 18.06 1.23 -2.84
CA PRO A 30 17.69 0.22 -1.87
C PRO A 30 16.27 0.45 -1.36
N PRO A 31 15.55 -0.62 -0.97
CA PRO A 31 14.37 -0.51 -0.12
C PRO A 31 14.73 0.23 1.19
N SER A 32 14.40 1.50 1.26
CA SER A 32 14.83 2.42 2.32
C SER A 32 13.76 3.49 2.57
N LYS A 33 14.05 4.49 3.41
CA LYS A 33 13.17 5.65 3.66
C LYS A 33 13.12 6.64 2.48
N ALA A 34 13.85 6.40 1.40
CA ALA A 34 13.86 7.28 0.24
C ALA A 34 12.48 7.29 -0.46
N TYR A 35 12.01 8.47 -0.84
CA TYR A 35 10.74 8.65 -1.58
C TYR A 35 10.89 9.52 -2.84
N VAL A 36 12.05 10.17 -2.99
CA VAL A 36 12.40 11.06 -4.11
C VAL A 36 13.74 10.64 -4.70
N CYS A 37 13.84 10.67 -6.03
CA CYS A 37 15.05 10.41 -6.78
C CYS A 37 16.06 11.55 -6.58
N GLN A 38 17.31 11.20 -6.27
CA GLN A 38 18.40 12.17 -6.08
C GLN A 38 18.93 12.75 -7.41
N HIS A 39 18.58 12.15 -8.55
CA HIS A 39 19.05 12.61 -9.87
C HIS A 39 18.09 13.57 -10.55
N CYS A 40 16.79 13.31 -10.48
CA CYS A 40 15.77 14.06 -11.23
C CYS A 40 14.58 14.54 -10.37
N LEU A 41 14.63 14.32 -9.05
CA LEU A 41 13.56 14.65 -8.10
C LEU A 41 12.20 13.96 -8.35
N GLY A 42 12.15 13.01 -9.29
CA GLY A 42 10.97 12.19 -9.56
C GLY A 42 10.63 11.22 -8.43
N PRO A 43 9.37 10.76 -8.33
CA PRO A 43 8.94 9.85 -7.29
C PRO A 43 9.61 8.48 -7.42
N LEU A 44 9.89 7.85 -6.28
CA LEU A 44 10.35 6.47 -6.21
C LEU A 44 9.17 5.51 -6.02
N GLU A 45 9.12 4.46 -6.84
CA GLU A 45 8.13 3.39 -6.76
C GLU A 45 8.75 2.10 -6.23
N VAL A 46 7.94 1.31 -5.54
CA VAL A 46 8.37 0.01 -5.02
C VAL A 46 8.34 -1.03 -6.14
N THR A 47 9.46 -1.71 -6.38
CA THR A 47 9.56 -2.81 -7.33
C THR A 47 9.52 -4.16 -6.62
N TYR A 48 8.90 -5.15 -7.25
CA TYR A 48 8.64 -6.45 -6.64
C TYR A 48 9.20 -7.62 -7.46
N ALA A 49 9.54 -8.70 -6.78
CA ALA A 49 9.80 -10.02 -7.33
C ALA A 49 8.50 -10.76 -7.64
N ILE A 50 7.63 -10.18 -8.48
CA ILE A 50 6.27 -10.71 -8.75
C ILE A 50 6.29 -12.18 -9.16
N SER A 51 7.26 -12.61 -9.98
CA SER A 51 7.39 -14.01 -10.41
C SER A 51 7.65 -15.00 -9.27
N SER A 52 8.11 -14.52 -8.12
CA SER A 52 8.33 -15.34 -6.93
C SER A 52 7.09 -15.42 -6.01
N ILE A 53 6.07 -14.61 -6.28
CA ILE A 53 4.84 -14.54 -5.50
C ILE A 53 3.90 -15.66 -5.94
N LYS A 54 3.65 -16.61 -5.04
CA LYS A 54 2.71 -17.71 -5.26
C LYS A 54 1.38 -17.38 -4.58
N ILE A 55 0.39 -16.97 -5.37
CA ILE A 55 -0.95 -16.64 -4.91
C ILE A 55 -1.97 -17.40 -5.76
N SER A 56 -2.92 -18.02 -5.09
CA SER A 56 -4.11 -18.65 -5.67
C SER A 56 -5.38 -18.05 -5.04
N ARG A 57 -6.54 -18.28 -5.66
CA ARG A 57 -7.81 -17.75 -5.15
C ARG A 57 -8.13 -18.33 -3.77
N GLU A 58 -7.79 -19.58 -3.56
CA GLU A 58 -8.00 -20.35 -2.33
C GLU A 58 -7.18 -19.78 -1.19
N ASN A 59 -5.98 -19.23 -1.46
CA ASN A 59 -5.16 -18.61 -0.43
C ASN A 59 -5.89 -17.48 0.30
N PHE A 60 -6.82 -16.80 -0.37
CA PHE A 60 -7.56 -15.69 0.22
C PHE A 60 -8.79 -16.12 1.03
N LEU A 61 -9.20 -17.37 0.96
CA LEU A 61 -10.30 -17.89 1.77
C LEU A 61 -9.89 -17.87 3.25
N GLY A 62 -10.76 -17.38 4.12
CA GLY A 62 -10.49 -17.26 5.56
C GLY A 62 -9.52 -16.14 5.96
N ARG A 63 -8.96 -15.37 5.01
CA ARG A 63 -8.17 -14.18 5.32
C ARG A 63 -9.05 -13.00 5.76
N PRO A 64 -8.50 -12.02 6.50
CA PRO A 64 -9.23 -10.84 6.94
C PRO A 64 -9.93 -10.10 5.78
N LYS A 65 -11.06 -9.48 6.09
CA LYS A 65 -11.81 -8.62 5.17
C LYS A 65 -11.20 -7.22 5.14
N SER A 66 -9.94 -7.12 4.74
CA SER A 66 -9.18 -5.86 4.67
C SER A 66 -8.00 -6.00 3.69
N ILE A 67 -7.17 -4.96 3.53
CA ILE A 67 -5.99 -5.00 2.66
C ILE A 67 -4.97 -6.08 3.08
N TRP A 68 -4.97 -6.51 4.34
CA TRP A 68 -4.03 -7.51 4.87
C TRP A 68 -4.23 -8.91 4.29
N ARG A 69 -5.38 -9.16 3.66
CA ARG A 69 -5.55 -10.39 2.87
C ARG A 69 -4.53 -10.52 1.75
N TYR A 70 -3.88 -9.44 1.35
CA TYR A 70 -2.87 -9.38 0.29
C TYR A 70 -1.45 -9.22 0.85
N HIS A 71 -1.14 -9.71 2.05
CA HIS A 71 0.14 -9.47 2.72
C HIS A 71 1.39 -9.75 1.86
N GLU A 72 1.34 -10.70 0.94
CA GLU A 72 2.43 -10.99 -0.01
C GLU A 72 2.69 -9.85 -1.01
N LEU A 73 1.69 -9.02 -1.28
CA LEU A 73 1.74 -7.87 -2.19
C LEU A 73 1.96 -6.55 -1.45
N LEU A 74 1.97 -6.56 -0.12
CA LEU A 74 2.24 -5.37 0.68
C LEU A 74 3.73 -5.28 0.96
N PRO A 75 4.32 -4.08 0.93
CA PRO A 75 5.75 -3.92 1.13
C PRO A 75 6.11 -4.00 2.61
N LEU A 76 5.58 -4.94 3.41
CA LEU A 76 5.79 -5.07 4.85
C LEU A 76 6.48 -6.39 5.20
N ASN A 77 7.12 -6.42 6.35
CA ASN A 77 7.84 -7.58 6.86
C ASN A 77 6.89 -8.43 7.73
N GLY A 78 6.54 -9.62 7.26
CA GLY A 78 5.65 -10.54 7.98
C GLY A 78 4.17 -10.11 8.00
N LYS A 79 3.37 -10.80 8.81
CA LYS A 79 1.93 -10.54 8.99
C LYS A 79 1.75 -9.48 10.08
N SER A 80 1.92 -8.20 9.75
CA SER A 80 1.64 -7.13 10.69
C SER A 80 0.12 -6.96 10.83
N SER A 81 -0.49 -7.74 11.71
CA SER A 81 -1.93 -7.72 12.02
C SER A 81 -2.25 -7.07 13.37
N THR A 82 -1.24 -6.58 14.10
CA THR A 82 -1.42 -6.10 15.48
C THR A 82 -1.96 -4.67 15.56
N VAL A 83 -1.74 -3.86 14.52
CA VAL A 83 -2.21 -2.48 14.43
C VAL A 83 -3.00 -2.31 13.14
N ASN A 84 -4.32 -2.23 13.24
CA ASN A 84 -5.17 -2.13 12.07
C ASN A 84 -6.53 -1.48 12.37
N LEU A 85 -6.99 -0.64 11.45
CA LEU A 85 -8.36 -0.10 11.40
C LEU A 85 -9.28 -0.89 10.45
N GLU A 86 -8.79 -1.99 9.87
CA GLU A 86 -9.46 -2.83 8.87
C GLU A 86 -9.74 -2.12 7.54
N ALA A 87 -8.79 -1.28 7.09
CA ALA A 87 -8.87 -0.61 5.79
C ALA A 87 -9.06 -1.62 4.63
N GLY A 88 -9.93 -1.28 3.67
CA GLY A 88 -10.18 -2.06 2.47
C GLY A 88 -11.41 -2.96 2.53
N TYR A 89 -11.43 -3.98 1.67
CA TYR A 89 -12.59 -4.88 1.46
C TYR A 89 -13.95 -4.21 1.30
N THR A 90 -13.94 -2.98 0.81
CA THR A 90 -15.14 -2.17 0.63
C THR A 90 -16.10 -2.73 -0.41
N PRO A 91 -17.39 -2.37 -0.37
CA PRO A 91 -18.38 -2.88 -1.31
C PRO A 91 -18.06 -2.54 -2.77
N LEU A 92 -18.36 -3.48 -3.68
CA LEU A 92 -18.47 -3.22 -5.11
C LEU A 92 -19.97 -3.17 -5.45
N ARG A 93 -20.53 -1.98 -5.51
CA ARG A 93 -21.98 -1.77 -5.65
C ARG A 93 -22.38 -1.82 -7.11
N ARG A 94 -23.39 -2.61 -7.46
CA ARG A 94 -24.00 -2.59 -8.79
C ARG A 94 -24.99 -1.42 -8.89
N CYS A 95 -24.82 -0.54 -9.87
CA CYS A 95 -25.54 0.72 -9.95
C CYS A 95 -26.52 0.75 -11.13
N ASN A 96 -27.56 -0.11 -11.11
CA ASN A 96 -28.49 -0.28 -12.24
C ASN A 96 -29.20 1.02 -12.67
N ARG A 97 -29.66 1.84 -11.71
CA ARG A 97 -30.33 3.12 -12.00
C ARG A 97 -29.41 4.11 -12.72
N LEU A 98 -28.19 4.27 -12.21
CA LEU A 98 -27.19 5.16 -12.82
C LEU A 98 -26.73 4.61 -14.18
N ALA A 99 -26.58 3.29 -14.31
CA ALA A 99 -26.27 2.65 -15.59
C ALA A 99 -27.31 3.01 -16.66
N LYS A 100 -28.61 2.95 -16.34
CA LYS A 100 -29.70 3.34 -17.25
C LYS A 100 -29.60 4.81 -17.67
N VAL A 101 -29.36 5.72 -16.72
CA VAL A 101 -29.22 7.17 -17.00
C VAL A 101 -28.04 7.43 -17.93
N LEU A 102 -26.94 6.69 -17.77
CA LEU A 102 -25.72 6.85 -18.58
C LEU A 102 -25.71 6.02 -19.87
N GLY A 103 -26.78 5.27 -20.18
CA GLY A 103 -26.82 4.39 -21.36
C GLY A 103 -25.86 3.19 -21.30
N LEU A 104 -25.40 2.81 -20.10
CA LEU A 104 -24.46 1.71 -19.89
C LEU A 104 -25.19 0.40 -19.63
N LYS A 105 -24.71 -0.70 -20.23
CA LYS A 105 -25.23 -2.06 -19.95
C LYS A 105 -24.97 -2.49 -18.51
N THR A 106 -23.79 -2.17 -17.99
CA THR A 106 -23.34 -2.59 -16.66
C THR A 106 -22.48 -1.49 -16.04
N LEU A 107 -22.80 -1.11 -14.79
CA LEU A 107 -22.01 -0.15 -14.02
C LEU A 107 -21.85 -0.67 -12.59
N TYR A 108 -20.62 -0.59 -12.09
CA TYR A 108 -20.28 -0.84 -10.69
C TYR A 108 -19.53 0.35 -10.10
N VAL A 109 -19.73 0.61 -8.82
CA VAL A 109 -18.97 1.58 -8.03
C VAL A 109 -18.21 0.84 -6.95
N LYS A 110 -16.87 0.99 -6.94
CA LYS A 110 -16.04 0.55 -5.84
C LYS A 110 -16.08 1.62 -4.74
N ASP A 111 -16.88 1.36 -3.72
CA ASP A 111 -17.23 2.36 -2.72
C ASP A 111 -16.19 2.46 -1.61
N ASP A 112 -15.10 3.20 -1.86
CA ASP A 112 -14.07 3.43 -0.84
C ASP A 112 -14.42 4.52 0.19
N THR A 113 -15.62 5.10 0.10
CA THR A 113 -16.10 6.10 1.08
C THR A 113 -16.46 5.47 2.43
N VAL A 114 -16.58 4.14 2.49
CA VAL A 114 -16.89 3.39 3.72
C VAL A 114 -15.67 2.77 4.39
N ASN A 115 -14.46 3.17 3.99
CA ASN A 115 -13.27 2.88 4.78
C ASN A 115 -13.33 3.59 6.15
N PRO A 116 -12.54 3.17 7.16
CA PRO A 116 -12.63 3.66 8.54
C PRO A 116 -12.67 5.18 8.74
N THR A 117 -11.89 5.95 7.96
CA THR A 117 -11.87 7.42 8.01
C THR A 117 -12.64 8.06 6.86
N GLY A 118 -13.53 7.31 6.22
CA GLY A 118 -14.41 7.82 5.18
C GLY A 118 -13.77 7.99 3.79
N SER A 119 -12.58 7.43 3.55
CA SER A 119 -11.92 7.59 2.25
C SER A 119 -10.97 6.46 1.87
N PHE A 120 -10.62 6.39 0.58
CA PHE A 120 -9.62 5.44 0.09
C PHE A 120 -8.21 5.62 0.69
N LYS A 121 -7.95 6.76 1.36
CA LYS A 121 -6.63 7.10 1.92
C LYS A 121 -6.23 6.18 3.08
N ASP A 122 -7.17 5.47 3.68
CA ASP A 122 -6.89 4.45 4.70
C ASP A 122 -6.01 3.32 4.16
N ARG A 123 -6.15 2.96 2.88
CA ARG A 123 -5.35 1.88 2.28
C ARG A 123 -3.85 2.20 2.29
N PRO A 124 -3.37 3.32 1.71
CA PRO A 124 -1.96 3.65 1.79
C PRO A 124 -1.53 4.10 3.20
N ALA A 125 -2.39 4.77 3.98
CA ALA A 125 -2.04 5.21 5.33
C ALA A 125 -1.74 4.02 6.26
N ALA A 126 -2.55 2.96 6.19
CA ALA A 126 -2.32 1.71 6.91
C ALA A 126 -0.92 1.13 6.65
N VAL A 127 -0.52 1.06 5.38
CA VAL A 127 0.81 0.53 4.99
C VAL A 127 1.93 1.48 5.41
N ALA A 128 1.74 2.79 5.22
CA ALA A 128 2.75 3.80 5.52
C ALA A 128 3.08 3.87 7.01
N VAL A 129 2.06 3.83 7.88
CA VAL A 129 2.24 3.87 9.34
C VAL A 129 2.95 2.61 9.83
N LEU A 130 2.54 1.42 9.39
CA LEU A 130 3.24 0.19 9.75
C LEU A 130 4.68 0.16 9.23
N LYS A 131 4.91 0.68 8.01
CA LYS A 131 6.27 0.81 7.47
C LYS A 131 7.11 1.78 8.31
N ALA A 132 6.53 2.87 8.80
CA ALA A 132 7.21 3.80 9.71
C ALA A 132 7.62 3.12 11.02
N ILE A 133 6.76 2.24 11.57
CA ILE A 133 7.09 1.41 12.74
C ILE A 133 8.26 0.47 12.45
N GLU A 134 8.24 -0.27 11.34
CA GLU A 134 9.36 -1.15 10.95
C GLU A 134 10.68 -0.38 10.82
N PHE A 135 10.57 0.87 10.39
CA PHE A 135 11.67 1.80 10.27
C PHE A 135 12.06 2.50 11.57
N LYS A 136 11.43 2.14 12.69
CA LYS A 136 11.63 2.72 14.03
C LYS A 136 11.53 4.25 14.01
N ALA A 137 10.59 4.80 13.23
CA ALA A 137 10.30 6.22 13.27
C ALA A 137 9.56 6.58 14.56
N GLU A 138 9.94 7.69 15.18
CA GLU A 138 9.31 8.18 16.42
C GLU A 138 7.95 8.83 16.17
N ALA A 139 7.75 9.38 14.96
CA ALA A 139 6.52 10.05 14.58
C ALA A 139 6.26 9.92 13.07
N VAL A 140 5.00 10.13 12.69
CA VAL A 140 4.58 10.33 11.29
C VAL A 140 3.90 11.68 11.17
N GLY A 141 4.09 12.33 10.02
CA GLY A 141 3.49 13.62 9.71
C GLY A 141 3.06 13.67 8.25
N CYS A 142 2.10 14.55 7.95
CA CYS A 142 1.60 14.76 6.60
C CYS A 142 1.30 16.24 6.37
N ALA A 143 1.87 16.82 5.31
CA ALA A 143 1.51 18.15 4.84
C ALA A 143 0.22 18.07 3.99
N SER A 144 -0.91 17.81 4.66
CA SER A 144 -2.23 17.74 4.03
C SER A 144 -3.28 18.29 4.98
N THR A 145 -4.34 18.86 4.42
CA THR A 145 -5.49 19.39 5.17
C THR A 145 -6.76 18.55 4.97
N GLY A 146 -6.68 17.43 4.22
CA GLY A 146 -7.84 16.64 3.83
C GLY A 146 -7.75 15.18 4.25
N ASN A 147 -8.40 14.31 3.47
CA ASN A 147 -8.56 12.88 3.76
C ASN A 147 -7.27 12.13 4.14
N LEU A 148 -6.12 12.51 3.58
CA LEU A 148 -4.85 11.87 3.93
C LEU A 148 -4.40 12.23 5.34
N ALA A 149 -4.60 13.47 5.79
CA ALA A 149 -4.27 13.87 7.15
C ALA A 149 -5.14 13.13 8.18
N ALA A 150 -6.44 13.01 7.91
CA ALA A 150 -7.36 12.23 8.74
C ALA A 150 -6.95 10.75 8.81
N ALA A 151 -6.66 10.14 7.66
CA ALA A 151 -6.22 8.75 7.59
C ALA A 151 -4.90 8.51 8.34
N ILE A 152 -3.88 9.36 8.13
CA ILE A 152 -2.58 9.24 8.81
C ILE A 152 -2.76 9.41 10.32
N ALA A 153 -3.53 10.41 10.78
CA ALA A 153 -3.77 10.63 12.19
C ALA A 153 -4.48 9.44 12.85
N ALA A 154 -5.54 8.91 12.23
CA ALA A 154 -6.28 7.76 12.76
C ALA A 154 -5.43 6.49 12.80
N HIS A 155 -4.70 6.19 11.72
CA HIS A 155 -3.83 5.02 11.65
C HIS A 155 -2.64 5.13 12.62
N ALA A 156 -2.05 6.32 12.78
CA ALA A 156 -0.98 6.57 13.75
C ALA A 156 -1.46 6.43 15.19
N ALA A 157 -2.64 6.96 15.53
CA ALA A 157 -3.22 6.86 16.87
C ALA A 157 -3.59 5.43 17.27
N LYS A 158 -3.86 4.55 16.29
CA LYS A 158 -4.11 3.13 16.53
C LYS A 158 -2.83 2.31 16.76
N ALA A 159 -1.69 2.85 16.35
CA ALA A 159 -0.40 2.18 16.27
C ALA A 159 0.36 2.18 17.59
#